data_AF-A0A1F3SJC7-F1
#
_entry.id   AF-A0A1F3SJC7-F1
#
_cell.length_a   1.000
_cell.length_b   1.000
_cell.length_c   1.000
_cell.angle_alpha   90.00
_cell.angle_beta   90.00
_cell.angle_gamma   90.00
#
_symmetry.space_group_name_H-M   'P 1'
#
loop_
_entity.id
_entity.type
_entity.pdbx_description
1 polymer ?
#
loop_
_entity_poly.entity_id
_entity_poly.type
_entity_poly.pdbx_seq_one_letter_code
_entity_poly.pdbx_strand_id
1 'polypeptide(L)' 'MRKEYDFSKLKEASPKYLKLLKESVTMRLDMGVINYFKKLAEETGVPYQSLINYVLK' A
#
# COMPACT_ATOMS: atom_id res chain seq x y z
N MET A 1 24.42 -32.56 -2.81
CA MET A 1 24.24 -31.22 -3.41
C MET A 1 23.93 -31.39 -4.89
N ARG A 2 22.87 -30.77 -5.42
CA ARG A 2 22.54 -30.88 -6.85
C ARG A 2 23.51 -30.04 -7.68
N LYS A 3 24.01 -30.64 -8.76
CA LYS A 3 24.90 -30.00 -9.75
C LYS A 3 24.01 -29.26 -10.74
N GLU A 4 24.10 -27.93 -10.68
CA GLU A 4 23.58 -26.95 -11.63
C GLU A 4 22.07 -26.88 -11.83
N TYR A 5 21.56 -25.67 -11.63
CA TYR A 5 20.17 -25.30 -11.81
C TYR A 5 20.08 -24.55 -13.14
N ASP A 6 19.33 -25.10 -14.09
CA ASP A 6 19.11 -24.47 -15.40
C ASP A 6 18.02 -23.39 -15.27
N PHE A 7 18.44 -22.16 -14.98
CA PHE A 7 17.57 -21.01 -14.78
C PHE A 7 16.75 -20.63 -16.04
N SER A 8 17.15 -21.12 -17.20
CA SER A 8 16.46 -20.91 -18.49
C SER A 8 15.09 -21.62 -18.55
N LYS A 9 14.88 -22.65 -17.71
CA LYS A 9 13.62 -23.41 -17.61
C LYS A 9 12.70 -22.91 -16.50
N LEU A 10 13.10 -21.88 -15.76
CA LEU A 10 12.24 -21.24 -14.77
C LEU A 10 11.23 -20.37 -15.50
N LYS A 11 9.95 -20.71 -15.38
CA LYS A 11 8.88 -19.76 -15.70
C LYS A 11 9.10 -18.52 -14.84
N GLU A 12 8.94 -17.34 -15.42
CA GLU A 12 8.85 -16.07 -14.69
C GLU A 12 7.76 -16.21 -13.63
N ALA A 13 8.17 -16.56 -12.41
CA ALA A 13 7.27 -16.61 -11.28
C ALA A 13 7.01 -15.15 -10.90
N SER A 14 6.07 -14.49 -11.57
CA SER A 14 5.52 -13.22 -11.12
C SER A 14 4.95 -13.44 -9.73
N PRO A 15 5.60 -12.94 -8.67
CA PRO A 15 5.18 -13.28 -7.33
C PRO A 15 3.79 -12.71 -7.10
N LYS A 16 2.86 -13.56 -6.63
CA LYS A 16 1.45 -13.18 -6.41
C LYS A 16 1.29 -11.97 -5.49
N TYR A 17 2.28 -11.70 -4.64
CA TYR A 17 2.33 -10.55 -3.74
C TYR A 17 2.58 -9.21 -4.43
N LEU A 18 3.05 -9.18 -5.69
CA LEU A 18 3.25 -7.92 -6.40
C LEU A 18 1.95 -7.15 -6.59
N LYS A 19 0.82 -7.85 -6.72
CA LYS A 19 -0.53 -7.26 -6.80
C LYS A 19 -1.04 -6.66 -5.48
N LEU A 20 -0.31 -6.91 -4.38
CA LEU A 20 -0.64 -6.43 -3.04
C LEU A 20 0.22 -5.23 -2.63
N LEU A 21 1.14 -4.78 -3.49
CA LEU A 21 1.89 -3.55 -3.22
C LEU A 21 0.93 -2.36 -3.23
N LYS A 22 1.04 -1.53 -2.20
CA LYS A 22 0.35 -0.25 -2.16
C LYS A 22 1.00 0.69 -3.17
N GLU A 23 0.19 1.26 -4.04
CA GLU A 23 0.63 2.34 -4.93
C GLU A 23 0.72 3.65 -4.13
N SER A 24 1.86 4.33 -4.22
CA SER A 24 2.04 5.65 -3.61
C SER A 24 1.31 6.70 -4.44
N VAL A 25 0.36 7.41 -3.83
CA VAL A 25 -0.34 8.51 -4.48
C VAL A 25 0.07 9.84 -3.83
N THR A 26 0.46 10.81 -4.65
CA THR A 26 0.71 12.19 -4.21
C THR A 26 -0.50 13.03 -4.54
N MET A 27 -1.17 13.56 -3.52
CA MET A 27 -2.35 14.43 -3.68
C MET A 27 -2.18 15.71 -2.86
N ARG A 28 -2.66 16.84 -3.40
CA ARG A 28 -2.70 18.11 -2.66
C ARG A 28 -3.94 18.12 -1.77
N LEU A 29 -3.74 18.27 -0.47
CA LEU A 29 -4.79 18.39 0.52
C LEU A 29 -4.57 19.66 1.34
N ASP A 30 -5.66 20.30 1.73
CA ASP A 30 -5.59 21.42 2.67
C ASP A 30 -5.14 20.93 4.06
N MET A 31 -4.42 21.78 4.79
CA MET A 31 -3.90 21.43 6.11
C MET A 31 -5.02 21.18 7.13
N GLY A 32 -6.16 21.86 7.00
CA GLY A 32 -7.35 21.64 7.83
C GLY A 32 -7.94 20.24 7.65
N VAL A 33 -7.94 19.74 6.42
CA VAL A 33 -8.41 18.38 6.10
C VAL A 33 -7.52 17.34 6.77
N ILE A 34 -6.19 17.51 6.68
CA ILE A 34 -5.24 16.61 7.32
C ILE A 34 -5.44 16.59 8.84
N ASN A 35 -5.62 17.76 9.47
CA ASN A 35 -5.82 17.84 10.91
C ASN A 35 -7.14 17.20 11.37
N TYR A 36 -8.21 17.34 10.59
CA TYR A 36 -9.48 16.67 10.85
C TYR A 36 -9.30 15.14 10.89
N PHE A 37 -8.68 14.56 9.85
CA PHE A 37 -8.49 13.11 9.80
C PHE A 37 -7.50 12.59 10.84
N LYS A 38 -6.51 13.41 11.27
CA LYS A 38 -5.63 13.06 12.39
C LYS A 38 -6.39 12.95 13.70
N LYS A 39 -7.29 13.89 14.02
CA LYS A 39 -8.14 13.80 15.22
C LYS A 39 -9.05 12.58 15.16
N LEU A 40 -9.67 12.34 14.01
CA LEU A 40 -10.53 11.17 13.81
C LEU A 40 -9.75 9.85 13.95
N ALA A 41 -8.48 9.83 13.55
CA ALA A 41 -7.61 8.67 13.73
C ALA A 41 -7.28 8.39 15.20
N GLU A 42 -7.11 9.44 16.02
CA GLU A 42 -6.92 9.30 17.47
C GLU A 42 -8.16 8.73 18.16
N GLU A 43 -9.36 9.14 17.72
CA GLU A 43 -10.63 8.66 18.27
C GLU A 43 -10.98 7.23 17.86
N THR A 44 -10.72 6.87 16.60
CA THR A 44 -11.13 5.58 16.03
C THR A 44 -10.06 4.50 16.10
N GLY A 45 -8.80 4.89 16.38
CA GLY A 45 -7.64 4.01 16.30
C GLY A 45 -7.27 3.59 14.87
N VAL A 46 -7.92 4.15 13.84
CA VAL A 46 -7.67 3.85 12.44
C VAL A 46 -6.72 4.90 11.85
N PRO A 47 -5.67 4.52 11.09
CA PRO A 47 -4.77 5.49 10.48
C PRO A 47 -5.49 6.52 9.61
N TYR A 48 -5.13 7.80 9.73
CA TYR A 48 -5.76 8.90 8.99
C TYR A 48 -5.69 8.69 7.47
N GLN A 49 -4.62 8.07 6.94
CA GLN A 49 -4.50 7.74 5.51
C GLN A 49 -5.56 6.73 5.06
N SER A 50 -5.90 5.75 5.91
CA SER A 50 -6.96 4.77 5.61
C SER A 50 -8.33 5.43 5.62
N LEU A 51 -8.55 6.38 6.53
CA LEU A 51 -9.78 7.17 6.60
C LEU A 51 -9.94 8.07 5.38
N ILE A 52 -8.88 8.76 4.96
CA ILE A 52 -8.87 9.55 3.72
C ILE A 52 -9.20 8.66 2.52
N ASN A 53 -8.55 7.50 2.42
CA ASN A 53 -8.78 6.57 1.32
C ASN A 53 -10.22 6.01 1.31
N TYR A 54 -10.84 5.82 2.48
CA TYR A 54 -12.23 5.37 2.58
C TYR A 54 -13.22 6.40 2.02
N VAL A 55 -12.97 7.69 2.25
CA VAL A 55 -13.85 8.78 1.76
C VAL A 55 -13.68 9.00 0.25
N LEU A 56 -12.50 8.72 -0.30
CA LEU A 56 -12.22 8.89 -1.74
C LEU A 56 -12.66 7.71 -2.60
N LYS A 57 -13.05 6.59 -1.98
CA LYS A 57 -13.58 5.41 -2.67
C LYS A 57 -15.07 5.55 -2.94
#